data_AF-A0A936BXM7-F1
#
_entry.id   AF-A0A936BXM7-F1
#
_cell.length_a   1.000
_cell.length_b   1.000
_cell.length_c   1.000
_cell.angle_alpha   90.00
_cell.angle_beta   90.00
_cell.angle_gamma   90.00
#
_symmetry.space_group_name_H-M   'P 1'
#
loop_
_entity.id
_entity.type
_entity.pdbx_description
1 polymer ?
#
loop_
_entity_poly.entity_id
_entity_poly.type
_entity_poly.pdbx_seq_one_letter_code
_entity_poly.pdbx_strand_id
1 'polypeptide(L)'
;MPRKAGVVGRRGPTQADILIDLAQSAELFHAPDGTGFADLDIKGHRETWPIRAKGFRRWLARRFFEETGGAPSSEALQSALNVIEAKAHFDAPERQVHIRVGELDGRLYLDLGDETWRAVEIDATGWRVIGNPPVRFRRASGMKPVPMPVRGGSIETLRSFLNVQTDADFVLVVAWALAVLRNRGPYPVIVLSGEQGSAKSTFSKILRSLLDPNTAPLRALPREDRDLFIAACNGHVLAFDNVSGLPAWISDTLCRLATGGGFAVRQLYSDQDEVLFDAARPVILNGIEEIVTRPDLADRAVFLTLEPIPEQRRRPEQELWAAFEAERPRILGVLLDAVAKGLADAAHEARQAAAHGRLRPVGDRLRNRALAFGHILVGLLRQP
;
A
#
# COMPACT_ATOMS: atom_id res chain seq x y z
N MET A 1 -11.25 -64.14 -35.80
CA MET A 1 -11.80 -62.77 -35.57
C MET A 1 -10.79 -61.98 -34.75
N PRO A 2 -9.94 -61.12 -35.36
CA PRO A 2 -9.05 -60.27 -34.57
C PRO A 2 -9.84 -59.10 -33.99
N ARG A 3 -9.61 -58.81 -32.70
CA ARG A 3 -10.15 -57.63 -32.01
C ARG A 3 -9.54 -56.37 -32.64
N LYS A 4 -10.38 -55.49 -33.19
CA LYS A 4 -9.99 -54.15 -33.62
C LYS A 4 -9.45 -53.38 -32.41
N ALA A 5 -8.18 -53.02 -32.44
CA ALA A 5 -7.61 -52.01 -31.56
C ALA A 5 -8.35 -50.69 -31.82
N GLY A 6 -9.03 -50.16 -30.80
CA GLY A 6 -9.70 -48.87 -30.86
C GLY A 6 -8.66 -47.76 -31.03
N VAL A 7 -8.76 -47.04 -32.15
CA VAL A 7 -8.03 -45.80 -32.36
C VAL A 7 -8.53 -44.80 -31.32
N VAL A 8 -7.67 -44.44 -30.36
CA VAL A 8 -7.92 -43.32 -29.44
C VAL A 8 -7.88 -42.05 -30.28
N GLY A 9 -9.05 -41.58 -30.73
CA GLY A 9 -9.17 -40.29 -31.40
C GLY A 9 -8.71 -39.19 -30.43
N ARG A 10 -7.68 -38.43 -30.81
CA ARG A 10 -7.30 -37.21 -30.10
C ARG A 10 -8.50 -36.27 -30.14
N ARG A 11 -9.20 -36.15 -29.01
CA ARG A 11 -10.22 -35.12 -28.79
C ARG A 11 -9.54 -33.76 -29.03
N GLY A 12 -10.17 -32.89 -29.81
CA GLY A 12 -9.69 -31.51 -29.96
C GLY A 12 -9.56 -30.81 -28.60
N PRO A 13 -8.73 -29.76 -28.51
CA PRO A 13 -8.51 -29.06 -27.23
C PRO A 13 -9.84 -28.58 -26.66
N THR A 14 -10.05 -28.83 -25.37
CA THR A 14 -11.23 -28.32 -24.68
C THR A 14 -11.11 -26.81 -24.51
N GLN A 15 -12.23 -26.13 -24.18
CA GLN A 15 -12.15 -24.70 -23.87
C GLN A 15 -11.19 -24.40 -22.72
N ALA A 16 -11.10 -25.30 -21.72
CA ALA A 16 -10.16 -25.18 -20.61
C ALA A 16 -8.70 -25.29 -21.09
N ASP A 17 -8.39 -26.22 -22.00
CA ASP A 17 -7.04 -26.36 -22.57
C ASP A 17 -6.62 -25.10 -23.32
N ILE A 18 -7.53 -24.52 -24.12
CA ILE A 18 -7.28 -23.27 -24.85
C ILE A 18 -7.01 -22.12 -23.85
N LEU A 19 -7.82 -22.00 -22.80
CA LEU A 19 -7.63 -20.97 -21.77
C LEU A 19 -6.28 -21.13 -21.04
N ILE A 20 -5.88 -22.36 -20.70
CA ILE A 20 -4.59 -22.64 -20.05
C ILE A 20 -3.43 -22.26 -20.99
N ASP A 21 -3.57 -22.52 -22.29
CA ASP A 21 -2.57 -22.16 -23.30
C ASP A 21 -2.44 -20.64 -23.45
N LEU A 22 -3.57 -19.93 -23.57
CA LEU A 22 -3.60 -18.46 -23.64
C LEU A 22 -2.94 -17.79 -22.42
N ALA A 23 -3.06 -18.41 -21.25
CA ALA A 23 -2.44 -17.91 -20.01
C ALA A 23 -0.90 -18.03 -20.00
N GLN A 24 -0.28 -18.81 -20.89
CA GLN A 24 1.19 -18.91 -20.99
C GLN A 24 1.85 -17.60 -21.46
N SER A 25 1.07 -16.68 -22.04
CA SER A 25 1.53 -15.32 -22.35
C SER A 25 1.77 -14.46 -21.10
N ALA A 26 1.32 -14.92 -19.93
CA ALA A 26 1.56 -14.27 -18.65
C ALA A 26 2.74 -14.92 -17.92
N GLU A 27 3.54 -14.12 -17.23
CA GLU A 27 4.55 -14.63 -16.30
C GLU A 27 3.89 -14.91 -14.95
N LEU A 28 3.68 -16.19 -14.64
CA LEU A 28 3.09 -16.61 -13.38
C LEU A 28 4.11 -16.57 -12.25
N PHE A 29 3.64 -16.31 -11.03
CA PHE A 29 4.41 -16.39 -9.79
C PHE A 29 3.45 -16.47 -8.60
N HIS A 30 3.94 -16.74 -7.39
CA HIS A 30 3.12 -16.66 -6.18
C HIS A 30 3.76 -15.75 -5.13
N ALA A 31 2.94 -15.17 -4.27
CA ALA A 31 3.39 -14.44 -3.10
C ALA A 31 3.71 -15.40 -1.93
N PRO A 32 4.45 -14.94 -0.90
CA PRO A 32 4.77 -15.79 0.27
C PRO A 32 3.55 -16.32 1.03
N ASP A 33 2.40 -15.65 0.90
CA ASP A 33 1.12 -16.10 1.46
C ASP A 33 0.42 -17.19 0.60
N GLY A 34 1.08 -17.66 -0.45
CA GLY A 34 0.58 -18.65 -1.40
C GLY A 34 -0.33 -18.08 -2.48
N THR A 35 -0.70 -16.79 -2.43
CA THR A 35 -1.57 -16.17 -3.45
C THR A 35 -0.90 -16.20 -4.82
N GLY A 36 -1.57 -16.79 -5.81
CA GLY A 36 -1.10 -16.81 -7.20
C GLY A 36 -1.33 -15.50 -7.94
N PHE A 37 -0.31 -15.04 -8.67
CA PHE A 37 -0.28 -13.83 -9.47
C PHE A 37 0.19 -14.10 -10.90
N ALA A 38 -0.11 -13.15 -11.77
CA ALA A 38 0.33 -13.09 -13.14
C ALA A 38 0.82 -11.68 -13.47
N ASP A 39 2.04 -11.58 -14.02
CA ASP A 39 2.54 -10.38 -14.69
C ASP A 39 2.09 -10.43 -16.16
N LEU A 40 1.33 -9.42 -16.59
CA LEU A 40 0.76 -9.26 -17.92
C LEU A 40 1.42 -8.09 -18.64
N ASP A 41 1.81 -8.24 -19.91
CA ASP A 41 2.13 -7.10 -20.77
C ASP A 41 0.83 -6.53 -21.36
N ILE A 42 0.46 -5.32 -20.94
CA ILE A 42 -0.71 -4.61 -21.44
C ILE A 42 -0.23 -3.26 -21.97
N LYS A 43 -0.39 -3.02 -23.27
CA LYS A 43 -0.02 -1.76 -23.93
C LYS A 43 1.46 -1.36 -23.70
N GLY A 44 2.38 -2.32 -23.52
CA GLY A 44 3.80 -2.07 -23.39
C GLY A 44 4.28 -1.80 -21.96
N HIS A 45 3.43 -2.03 -20.95
CA HIS A 45 3.81 -1.99 -19.54
C HIS A 45 3.37 -3.26 -18.82
N ARG A 46 4.06 -3.58 -17.71
CA ARG A 46 3.74 -4.75 -16.88
C ARG A 46 2.63 -4.43 -15.90
N GLU A 47 1.58 -5.23 -15.89
CA GLU A 47 0.53 -5.23 -14.88
C GLU A 47 0.56 -6.50 -14.04
N THR A 48 0.57 -6.38 -12.71
CA THR A 48 0.59 -7.53 -11.80
C THR A 48 -0.81 -7.79 -11.23
N TRP A 49 -1.44 -8.89 -11.62
CA TRP A 49 -2.83 -9.20 -11.28
C TRP A 49 -2.94 -10.52 -10.49
N PRO A 50 -3.71 -10.59 -9.40
CA PRO A 50 -4.03 -11.87 -8.77
C PRO A 50 -4.83 -12.75 -9.74
N ILE A 51 -4.49 -14.04 -9.84
CA ILE A 51 -5.12 -14.97 -10.78
C ILE A 51 -6.63 -15.10 -10.51
N ARG A 52 -7.05 -15.06 -9.25
CA ARG A 52 -8.46 -15.12 -8.85
C ARG A 52 -9.21 -13.78 -8.95
N ALA A 53 -8.53 -12.69 -9.30
CA ALA A 53 -9.17 -11.38 -9.40
C ALA A 53 -10.10 -11.29 -10.63
N LYS A 54 -11.16 -10.47 -10.52
CA LYS A 54 -12.08 -10.18 -11.63
C LYS A 54 -11.36 -9.66 -12.88
N GLY A 55 -10.27 -8.91 -12.70
CA GLY A 55 -9.42 -8.43 -13.80
C GLY A 55 -8.88 -9.60 -14.62
N PHE A 56 -8.12 -10.50 -14.00
CA PHE A 56 -7.47 -11.62 -14.68
C PHE A 56 -8.48 -12.51 -15.39
N ARG A 57 -9.63 -12.79 -14.75
CA ARG A 57 -10.74 -13.52 -15.37
C ARG A 57 -11.26 -12.85 -16.65
N ARG A 58 -11.43 -11.52 -16.64
CA ARG A 58 -11.89 -10.76 -17.81
C ARG A 58 -10.84 -10.71 -18.91
N TRP A 59 -9.56 -10.56 -18.55
CA TRP A 59 -8.46 -10.63 -19.51
C TRP A 59 -8.44 -12.00 -20.20
N LEU A 60 -8.49 -13.08 -19.43
CA LEU A 60 -8.44 -14.43 -19.99
C LEU A 60 -9.67 -14.73 -20.87
N ALA A 61 -10.86 -14.33 -20.45
CA ALA A 61 -12.08 -14.46 -21.24
C ALA A 61 -12.02 -13.63 -22.55
N ARG A 62 -11.41 -12.43 -22.50
CA ARG A 62 -11.19 -11.61 -23.69
C ARG A 62 -10.21 -12.29 -24.66
N ARG A 63 -9.08 -12.82 -24.17
CA ARG A 63 -8.11 -13.56 -25.00
C ARG A 63 -8.76 -14.77 -25.67
N PHE A 64 -9.62 -15.49 -24.94
CA PHE A 64 -10.38 -16.61 -25.50
C PHE A 64 -11.35 -16.17 -26.60
N PHE A 65 -12.05 -15.05 -26.42
CA PHE A 65 -12.93 -14.49 -27.44
C PHE A 65 -12.15 -14.03 -28.68
N GLU A 66 -11.00 -13.38 -28.49
CA GLU A 66 -10.10 -12.97 -29.59
C GLU A 66 -9.61 -14.17 -30.40
N GLU A 67 -9.33 -15.30 -29.76
CA GLU A 67 -8.83 -16.53 -30.40
C GLU A 67 -9.94 -17.35 -31.07
N THR A 68 -11.12 -17.46 -30.45
CA THR A 68 -12.16 -18.42 -30.85
C THR A 68 -13.41 -17.79 -31.45
N GLY A 69 -13.61 -16.48 -31.26
CA GLY A 69 -14.86 -15.77 -31.58
C GLY A 69 -16.04 -16.07 -30.63
N GLY A 70 -15.85 -16.93 -29.62
CA GLY A 70 -16.88 -17.35 -28.67
C GLY A 70 -16.56 -16.97 -27.22
N ALA A 71 -17.55 -17.05 -26.33
CA ALA A 71 -17.33 -16.89 -24.90
C ALA A 71 -17.01 -18.26 -24.25
N PRO A 72 -16.05 -18.34 -23.32
CA PRO A 72 -15.80 -19.57 -22.57
C PRO A 72 -16.96 -19.82 -21.60
N SER A 73 -17.26 -21.09 -21.34
CA SER A 73 -18.20 -21.44 -20.27
C SER A 73 -17.61 -21.13 -18.89
N SER A 74 -18.48 -20.87 -17.90
CA SER A 74 -18.04 -20.64 -16.51
C SER A 74 -17.25 -21.82 -15.93
N GLU A 75 -17.63 -23.04 -16.29
CA GLU A 75 -16.95 -24.27 -15.87
C GLU A 75 -15.55 -24.38 -16.48
N ALA A 76 -15.42 -24.14 -17.79
CA ALA A 76 -14.13 -24.15 -18.46
C ALA A 76 -13.19 -23.08 -17.89
N LEU A 77 -13.70 -21.87 -17.65
CA LEU A 77 -12.94 -20.80 -17.04
C LEU A 77 -12.47 -21.14 -15.62
N GLN A 78 -13.35 -21.69 -14.79
CA GLN A 78 -13.00 -22.10 -13.42
C GLN A 78 -11.96 -23.22 -13.42
N SER A 79 -12.11 -24.22 -14.30
CA SER A 79 -11.14 -25.30 -14.48
C SER A 79 -9.76 -24.78 -14.87
N ALA A 80 -9.72 -23.89 -15.88
CA ALA A 80 -8.47 -23.27 -16.31
C ALA A 80 -7.81 -22.45 -15.20
N LEU A 81 -8.56 -21.63 -14.46
CA LEU A 81 -8.03 -20.85 -13.34
C LEU A 81 -7.44 -21.72 -12.23
N ASN A 82 -8.04 -22.88 -11.94
CA ASN A 82 -7.50 -23.83 -10.95
C ASN A 82 -6.13 -24.36 -11.40
N VAL A 83 -5.98 -24.71 -12.68
CA VAL A 83 -4.70 -25.18 -13.24
C VAL A 83 -3.66 -24.05 -13.27
N ILE A 84 -4.05 -22.84 -13.69
CA ILE A 84 -3.15 -21.68 -13.75
C ILE A 84 -2.64 -21.31 -12.35
N GLU A 85 -3.52 -21.31 -11.35
CA GLU A 85 -3.13 -21.07 -9.96
C GLU A 85 -2.21 -22.18 -9.41
N ALA A 86 -2.50 -23.45 -9.70
CA ALA A 86 -1.61 -24.55 -9.33
C ALA A 86 -0.22 -24.39 -9.95
N LYS A 87 -0.12 -24.03 -11.24
CA LYS A 87 1.16 -23.72 -11.89
C LYS A 87 1.88 -22.56 -11.22
N ALA A 88 1.16 -21.49 -10.88
CA ALA A 88 1.74 -20.35 -10.20
C ALA A 88 2.33 -20.72 -8.83
N HIS A 89 1.70 -21.65 -8.12
CA HIS A 89 2.10 -22.09 -6.78
C HIS A 89 3.23 -23.14 -6.81
N PHE A 90 3.15 -24.13 -7.69
CA PHE A 90 4.07 -25.28 -7.68
C PHE A 90 5.20 -25.19 -8.70
N ASP A 91 5.00 -24.49 -9.82
CA ASP A 91 5.93 -24.49 -10.96
C ASP A 91 6.58 -23.12 -11.22
N ALA A 92 6.14 -22.07 -10.52
CA ALA A 92 6.55 -20.69 -10.76
C ALA A 92 7.25 -20.08 -9.52
N PRO A 93 8.09 -19.04 -9.68
CA PRO A 93 8.88 -18.51 -8.57
C PRO A 93 8.02 -17.81 -7.51
N GLU A 94 8.50 -17.80 -6.26
CA GLU A 94 7.96 -16.94 -5.20
C GLU A 94 8.46 -15.50 -5.40
N ARG A 95 7.58 -14.49 -5.26
CA ARG A 95 7.94 -13.07 -5.31
C ARG A 95 7.12 -12.24 -4.33
N GLN A 96 7.76 -11.22 -3.75
CA GLN A 96 7.08 -10.24 -2.91
C GLN A 96 6.14 -9.35 -3.74
N VAL A 97 4.94 -9.10 -3.20
CA VAL A 97 3.94 -8.21 -3.80
C VAL A 97 3.62 -7.09 -2.82
N HIS A 98 3.73 -5.86 -3.29
CA HIS A 98 3.60 -4.66 -2.48
C HIS A 98 2.29 -3.94 -2.79
N ILE A 99 1.83 -3.14 -1.82
CA ILE A 99 0.74 -2.17 -2.03
C ILE A 99 1.29 -0.77 -1.78
N ARG A 100 1.16 0.12 -2.77
CA ARG A 100 1.65 1.51 -2.79
C ARG A 100 3.16 1.69 -2.64
N VAL A 101 3.80 1.11 -1.62
CA VAL A 101 5.25 1.24 -1.37
C VAL A 101 5.88 -0.14 -1.32
N GLY A 102 6.98 -0.32 -2.05
CA GLY A 102 7.78 -1.53 -2.06
C GLY A 102 9.27 -1.24 -1.90
N GLU A 103 10.06 -2.30 -1.74
CA GLU A 103 11.52 -2.20 -1.63
C GLU A 103 12.18 -3.36 -2.36
N LEU A 104 13.30 -3.08 -3.00
CA LEU A 104 14.21 -4.09 -3.55
C LEU A 104 15.64 -3.56 -3.51
N ASP A 105 16.57 -4.38 -3.04
CA ASP A 105 18.01 -4.08 -3.01
C ASP A 105 18.36 -2.71 -2.39
N GLY A 106 17.65 -2.33 -1.31
CA GLY A 106 17.86 -1.08 -0.59
C GLY A 106 17.30 0.17 -1.30
N ARG A 107 16.56 -0.01 -2.40
CA ARG A 107 15.80 1.05 -3.08
C ARG A 107 14.33 0.96 -2.69
N LEU A 108 13.69 2.10 -2.50
CA LEU A 108 12.25 2.19 -2.29
C LEU A 108 11.55 2.49 -3.60
N TYR A 109 10.32 1.99 -3.72
CA TYR A 109 9.48 2.18 -4.89
C TYR A 109 8.10 2.66 -4.44
N LEU A 110 7.66 3.81 -4.93
CA LEU A 110 6.29 4.31 -4.74
C LEU A 110 5.50 4.11 -6.03
N ASP A 111 4.49 3.23 -6.01
CA ASP A 111 3.55 3.07 -7.11
C ASP A 111 2.79 4.37 -7.34
N LEU A 112 2.86 4.91 -8.58
CA LEU A 112 2.11 6.11 -8.92
C LEU A 112 0.61 5.85 -9.01
N GLY A 113 0.18 4.59 -9.16
CA GLY A 113 -1.22 4.22 -9.33
C GLY A 113 -1.82 4.69 -10.67
N ASP A 114 -1.00 5.18 -11.59
CA ASP A 114 -1.43 5.67 -12.92
C ASP A 114 -1.62 4.54 -13.94
N GLU A 115 -2.34 4.81 -15.02
CA GLU A 115 -2.69 3.79 -16.03
C GLU A 115 -1.49 3.19 -16.76
N THR A 116 -0.30 3.80 -16.65
CA THR A 116 0.95 3.37 -17.29
C THR A 116 1.85 2.53 -16.38
N TRP A 117 1.39 2.19 -15.17
CA TRP A 117 2.11 1.34 -14.21
C TRP A 117 3.50 1.84 -13.82
N ARG A 118 3.67 3.17 -13.84
CA ARG A 118 4.91 3.81 -13.42
C ARG A 118 5.05 3.82 -11.91
N ALA A 119 6.29 3.88 -11.45
CA ALA A 119 6.62 4.06 -10.04
C ALA A 119 7.73 5.10 -9.89
N VAL A 120 7.84 5.69 -8.70
CA VAL A 120 9.00 6.47 -8.30
C VAL A 120 10.00 5.53 -7.64
N GLU A 121 11.19 5.40 -8.21
CA GLU A 121 12.33 4.77 -7.57
C GLU A 121 13.08 5.81 -6.73
N ILE A 122 13.40 5.46 -5.48
CA ILE A 122 14.04 6.32 -4.49
C ILE A 122 15.26 5.60 -3.94
N ASP A 123 16.42 6.26 -3.95
CA ASP A 123 17.65 5.78 -3.33
C ASP A 123 18.40 6.92 -2.63
N ALA A 124 19.59 6.62 -2.09
CA ALA A 124 20.42 7.60 -1.37
C ALA A 124 20.89 8.79 -2.23
N THR A 125 20.74 8.75 -3.56
CA THR A 125 21.15 9.82 -4.47
C THR A 125 19.98 10.71 -4.89
N GLY A 126 18.74 10.27 -4.70
CA GLY A 126 17.55 11.00 -5.11
C GLY A 126 16.42 10.07 -5.51
N TRP A 127 15.58 10.54 -6.43
CA TRP A 127 14.45 9.79 -6.93
C TRP A 127 14.18 10.07 -8.41
N ARG A 128 13.56 9.11 -9.09
CA ARG A 128 13.18 9.21 -10.50
C ARG A 128 11.94 8.37 -10.81
N VAL A 129 11.17 8.79 -11.80
CA VAL A 129 10.03 8.02 -12.29
C VAL A 129 10.52 6.97 -13.29
N ILE A 130 10.08 5.73 -13.13
CA ILE A 130 10.44 4.60 -14.00
C ILE A 130 9.19 3.93 -14.57
N GLY A 131 9.28 3.44 -15.81
CA GLY A 131 8.19 2.77 -16.53
C GLY A 131 8.02 1.28 -16.25
N ASN A 132 9.08 0.63 -15.77
CA ASN A 132 9.07 -0.81 -15.49
C ASN A 132 9.73 -1.04 -14.12
N PRO A 133 8.99 -0.87 -13.01
CA PRO A 133 9.54 -1.13 -11.68
C PRO A 133 9.95 -2.59 -11.52
N PRO A 134 11.07 -2.90 -10.86
CA PRO A 134 11.48 -4.29 -10.63
C PRO A 134 10.64 -4.98 -9.55
N VAL A 135 10.00 -4.23 -8.65
CA VAL A 135 9.04 -4.74 -7.66
C VAL A 135 7.65 -4.95 -8.26
N ARG A 136 6.88 -5.85 -7.66
CA ARG A 136 5.50 -6.15 -8.08
C ARG A 136 4.51 -5.39 -7.21
N PHE A 137 3.61 -4.65 -7.83
CA PHE A 137 2.56 -3.93 -7.13
C PHE A 137 1.20 -4.55 -7.39
N ARG A 138 0.41 -4.74 -6.33
CA ARG A 138 -1.01 -5.05 -6.47
C ARG A 138 -1.83 -3.78 -6.27
N ARG A 139 -2.65 -3.45 -7.27
CA ARG A 139 -3.59 -2.31 -7.19
C ARG A 139 -4.99 -2.80 -6.83
N ALA A 140 -5.48 -2.37 -5.67
CA ALA A 140 -6.81 -2.72 -5.21
C ALA A 140 -7.91 -1.92 -5.93
N SER A 141 -9.12 -2.48 -5.98
CA SER A 141 -10.30 -1.81 -6.55
C SER A 141 -10.64 -0.56 -5.74
N GLY A 142 -10.27 0.61 -6.23
CA GLY A 142 -10.47 1.90 -5.58
C GLY A 142 -9.17 2.66 -5.29
N MET A 143 -8.00 2.04 -5.46
CA MET A 143 -6.73 2.77 -5.46
C MET A 143 -6.75 3.84 -6.56
N LYS A 144 -6.35 5.06 -6.21
CA LYS A 144 -6.25 6.20 -7.14
C LYS A 144 -4.78 6.59 -7.36
N PRO A 145 -4.47 7.28 -8.47
CA PRO A 145 -3.13 7.80 -8.70
C PRO A 145 -2.71 8.79 -7.62
N VAL A 146 -1.45 8.74 -7.19
CA VAL A 146 -0.76 9.87 -6.53
C VAL A 146 -0.38 10.91 -7.60
N PRO A 147 -0.18 12.19 -7.25
CA PRO A 147 0.25 13.16 -8.25
C PRO A 147 1.63 12.80 -8.80
N MET A 148 1.90 13.19 -10.04
CA MET A 148 3.26 13.15 -10.58
C MET A 148 4.15 14.06 -9.73
N PRO A 149 5.21 13.55 -9.06
CA PRO A 149 6.01 14.38 -8.18
C PRO A 149 6.80 15.43 -8.96
N VAL A 150 6.90 16.63 -8.39
CA VAL A 150 7.66 17.76 -8.94
C VAL A 150 8.72 18.17 -7.93
N ARG A 151 9.96 18.34 -8.39
CA ARG A 151 11.06 18.81 -7.54
C ARG A 151 10.86 20.27 -7.14
N GLY A 152 11.40 20.61 -5.97
CA GLY A 152 11.28 21.95 -5.40
C GLY A 152 9.93 22.20 -4.74
N GLY A 153 9.87 23.27 -3.96
CA GLY A 153 8.79 23.54 -3.03
C GLY A 153 9.27 23.48 -1.59
N SER A 154 8.36 23.69 -0.65
CA SER A 154 8.64 23.65 0.78
C SER A 154 7.65 22.72 1.47
N ILE A 155 8.12 22.01 2.50
CA ILE A 155 7.23 21.19 3.33
C ILE A 155 6.21 22.08 4.05
N GLU A 156 6.56 23.34 4.37
CA GLU A 156 5.67 24.31 5.00
C GLU A 156 4.41 24.60 4.18
N THR A 157 4.45 24.39 2.86
CA THR A 157 3.25 24.49 2.03
C THR A 157 2.16 23.52 2.48
N LEU A 158 2.51 22.32 2.97
CA LEU A 158 1.55 21.35 3.52
C LEU A 158 0.83 21.90 4.76
N ARG A 159 1.53 22.67 5.61
CA ARG A 159 0.97 23.26 6.83
C ARG A 159 -0.26 24.11 6.54
N SER A 160 -0.25 24.84 5.43
CA SER A 160 -1.36 25.73 5.03
C SER A 160 -2.70 25.01 4.77
N PHE A 161 -2.67 23.68 4.64
CA PHE A 161 -3.85 22.85 4.42
C PHE A 161 -4.27 22.07 5.67
N LEU A 162 -3.48 22.11 6.76
CA LEU A 162 -3.69 21.32 7.95
C LEU A 162 -3.97 22.22 9.16
N ASN A 163 -4.98 21.87 9.96
CA ASN A 163 -5.33 22.61 11.17
C ASN A 163 -4.43 22.24 12.38
N VAL A 164 -3.11 22.25 12.18
CA VAL A 164 -2.12 21.97 13.24
C VAL A 164 -1.97 23.18 14.17
N GLN A 165 -1.80 22.95 15.48
CA GLN A 165 -1.77 24.02 16.48
C GLN A 165 -0.35 24.53 16.75
N THR A 166 0.62 23.61 16.75
CA THR A 166 2.02 23.93 17.07
C THR A 166 2.98 23.45 15.99
N ASP A 167 4.21 23.97 16.02
CA ASP A 167 5.30 23.44 15.19
C ASP A 167 5.60 21.98 15.51
N ALA A 168 5.54 21.59 16.77
CA ALA A 168 5.73 20.21 17.19
C ALA A 168 4.68 19.28 16.57
N ASP A 169 3.41 19.69 16.52
CA ASP A 169 2.35 18.93 15.86
C ASP A 169 2.63 18.76 14.37
N PHE A 170 3.07 19.83 13.71
CA PHE A 170 3.42 19.77 12.29
C PHE A 170 4.60 18.83 12.02
N VAL A 171 5.65 18.90 12.86
CA VAL A 171 6.79 17.97 12.84
C VAL A 171 6.30 16.52 12.91
N LEU A 172 5.38 16.20 13.82
CA LEU A 172 4.84 14.85 14.00
C LEU A 172 4.05 14.38 12.77
N VAL A 173 3.29 15.27 12.13
CA VAL A 173 2.56 14.96 10.89
C VAL A 173 3.52 14.66 9.75
N VAL A 174 4.57 15.48 9.58
CA VAL A 174 5.60 15.26 8.55
C VAL A 174 6.35 13.96 8.83
N ALA A 175 6.71 13.69 10.09
CA ALA A 175 7.34 12.44 10.50
C ALA A 175 6.48 11.22 10.15
N TRP A 176 5.17 11.30 10.38
CA TRP A 176 4.23 10.25 10.00
C TRP A 176 4.12 10.10 8.48
N ALA A 177 4.06 11.20 7.72
CA ALA A 177 4.01 11.16 6.26
C ALA A 177 5.26 10.49 5.67
N LEU A 178 6.44 10.78 6.21
CA LEU A 178 7.69 10.12 5.84
C LEU A 178 7.70 8.65 6.27
N ALA A 179 7.13 8.34 7.44
CA ALA A 179 6.99 6.97 7.89
C ALA A 179 6.14 6.14 6.91
N VAL A 180 5.05 6.70 6.36
CA VAL A 180 4.19 6.05 5.36
C VAL A 180 4.93 5.69 4.08
N LEU A 181 5.96 6.46 3.69
CA LEU A 181 6.76 6.19 2.49
C LEU A 181 7.81 5.09 2.68
N ARG A 182 7.86 4.45 3.84
CA ARG A 182 8.69 3.26 4.08
C ARG A 182 7.96 1.99 3.65
N ASN A 183 8.74 0.97 3.27
CA ASN A 183 8.21 -0.35 2.92
C ASN A 183 7.76 -1.15 4.15
N ARG A 184 8.34 -0.92 5.33
CA ARG A 184 8.02 -1.62 6.57
C ARG A 184 7.87 -0.67 7.76
N GLY A 185 7.04 -1.10 8.71
CA GLY A 185 6.79 -0.40 9.97
C GLY A 185 7.99 -0.46 10.94
N PRO A 186 7.82 0.01 12.18
CA PRO A 186 6.56 0.38 12.80
C PRO A 186 6.05 1.75 12.32
N TYR A 187 4.77 1.87 12.01
CA TYR A 187 4.11 3.13 11.67
C TYR A 187 3.34 3.66 12.88
N PRO A 188 3.58 4.91 13.34
CA PRO A 188 2.76 5.48 14.38
C PRO A 188 1.31 5.64 13.91
N VAL A 189 0.36 5.43 14.81
CA VAL A 189 -1.07 5.69 14.54
C VAL A 189 -1.32 7.18 14.75
N ILE A 190 -1.81 7.91 13.76
CA ILE A 190 -2.28 9.29 14.00
C ILE A 190 -3.69 9.22 14.59
N VAL A 191 -3.89 9.91 15.72
CA VAL A 191 -5.18 10.08 16.38
C VAL A 191 -5.53 11.56 16.37
N LEU A 192 -6.55 11.93 15.58
CA LEU A 192 -7.06 13.29 15.49
C LEU A 192 -8.29 13.45 16.39
N SER A 193 -8.17 14.31 17.40
CA SER A 193 -9.26 14.65 18.33
C SER A 193 -9.61 16.14 18.20
N GLY A 194 -10.84 16.50 18.56
CA GLY A 194 -11.29 17.89 18.54
C GLY A 194 -12.80 17.99 18.32
N GLU A 195 -13.38 19.13 18.67
CA GLU A 195 -14.82 19.34 18.53
C GLU A 195 -15.27 19.44 17.07
N GLN A 196 -16.58 19.52 16.84
CA GLN A 196 -17.11 19.78 15.50
C GLN A 196 -16.57 21.11 14.95
N GLY A 197 -16.24 21.14 13.65
CA GLY A 197 -15.68 22.35 13.02
C GLY A 197 -14.16 22.49 13.08
N SER A 198 -13.44 21.49 13.59
CA SER A 198 -11.97 21.43 13.64
C SER A 198 -11.30 20.84 12.37
N ALA A 199 -12.09 20.49 11.35
CA ALA A 199 -11.63 19.95 10.06
C ALA A 199 -10.89 18.59 10.10
N LYS A 200 -11.09 17.77 11.14
CA LYS A 200 -10.50 16.41 11.28
C LYS A 200 -10.63 15.54 10.02
N SER A 201 -11.84 15.39 9.47
CA SER A 201 -12.08 14.56 8.29
C SER A 201 -11.34 15.12 7.06
N THR A 202 -11.28 16.45 6.90
CA THR A 202 -10.53 17.11 5.83
C THR A 202 -9.03 16.87 5.97
N PHE A 203 -8.50 16.97 7.18
CA PHE A 203 -7.10 16.66 7.52
C PHE A 203 -6.75 15.21 7.11
N SER A 204 -7.56 14.24 7.54
CA SER A 204 -7.39 12.83 7.17
C SER A 204 -7.43 12.62 5.65
N LYS A 205 -8.37 13.28 4.95
CA LYS A 205 -8.48 13.22 3.48
C LYS A 205 -7.26 13.80 2.77
N ILE A 206 -6.69 14.91 3.27
CA ILE A 206 -5.49 15.54 2.70
C ILE A 206 -4.30 14.57 2.78
N LEU A 207 -4.03 14.02 3.96
CA LEU A 207 -2.94 13.04 4.13
C LEU A 207 -3.15 11.79 3.27
N ARG A 208 -4.38 11.28 3.22
CA ARG A 208 -4.74 10.13 2.38
C ARG A 208 -4.54 10.44 0.89
N SER A 209 -4.99 11.61 0.42
CA SER A 209 -4.87 12.08 -0.97
C SER A 209 -3.43 12.40 -1.38
N LEU A 210 -2.54 12.64 -0.42
CA LEU A 210 -1.12 12.86 -0.69
C LEU A 210 -0.35 11.54 -0.88
N LEU A 211 -0.64 10.52 -0.06
CA LEU A 211 0.25 9.36 0.12
C LEU A 211 -0.34 8.03 -0.37
N ASP A 212 -1.65 7.81 -0.22
CA ASP A 212 -2.31 6.63 -0.77
C ASP A 212 -3.78 6.93 -1.13
N PRO A 213 -4.00 7.65 -2.25
CA PRO A 213 -5.33 8.09 -2.68
C PRO A 213 -6.27 6.92 -2.93
N ASN A 214 -7.53 7.09 -2.54
CA ASN A 214 -8.55 6.07 -2.70
C ASN A 214 -9.92 6.67 -3.08
N THR A 215 -10.77 5.91 -3.77
CA THR A 215 -12.16 6.28 -4.05
C THR A 215 -12.97 6.47 -2.78
N ALA A 216 -12.70 5.68 -1.74
CA ALA A 216 -13.23 5.85 -0.38
C ALA A 216 -12.08 6.29 0.54
N PRO A 217 -11.80 7.61 0.64
CA PRO A 217 -10.64 8.11 1.38
C PRO A 217 -10.76 7.89 2.88
N LEU A 218 -11.99 7.88 3.41
CA LEU A 218 -12.31 7.65 4.81
C LEU A 218 -13.29 6.47 4.90
N ARG A 219 -13.21 5.72 6.01
CA ARG A 219 -14.05 4.55 6.25
C ARG A 219 -14.64 4.58 7.65
N ALA A 220 -15.80 3.96 7.82
CA ALA A 220 -16.28 3.63 9.16
C ALA A 220 -15.37 2.58 9.81
N LEU A 221 -15.37 2.53 11.13
CA LEU A 221 -14.66 1.51 11.88
C LEU A 221 -15.22 0.11 11.55
N PRO A 222 -14.36 -0.90 11.27
CA PRO A 222 -14.78 -2.27 11.01
C PRO A 222 -15.57 -2.87 12.19
N ARG A 223 -16.50 -3.79 11.88
CA ARG A 223 -17.32 -4.46 12.92
C ARG A 223 -16.77 -5.82 13.34
N GLU A 224 -15.90 -6.41 12.50
CA GLU A 224 -15.27 -7.71 12.72
C GLU A 224 -13.84 -7.74 12.15
N ASP A 225 -13.01 -8.68 12.61
CA ASP A 225 -11.60 -8.82 12.19
C ASP A 225 -11.45 -8.99 10.68
N ARG A 226 -12.41 -9.66 10.03
CA ARG A 226 -12.44 -9.88 8.59
C ARG A 226 -12.52 -8.56 7.80
N ASP A 227 -13.37 -7.65 8.22
CA ASP A 227 -13.53 -6.35 7.56
C ASP A 227 -12.23 -5.54 7.65
N LEU A 228 -11.55 -5.59 8.81
CA LEU A 228 -10.27 -4.93 9.02
C LEU A 228 -9.15 -5.59 8.19
N PHE A 229 -9.11 -6.91 8.13
CA PHE A 229 -8.19 -7.65 7.26
C PHE A 229 -8.37 -7.27 5.79
N ILE A 230 -9.61 -7.22 5.29
CA ILE A 230 -9.90 -6.80 3.91
C ILE A 230 -9.43 -5.36 3.67
N ALA A 231 -9.64 -4.46 4.64
CA ALA A 231 -9.15 -3.09 4.56
C ALA A 231 -7.62 -3.04 4.48
N ALA A 232 -6.91 -3.78 5.34
CA ALA A 232 -5.45 -3.86 5.39
C ALA A 232 -4.82 -4.50 4.14
N CYS A 233 -5.48 -5.51 3.56
CA CYS A 233 -5.08 -6.10 2.29
C CYS A 233 -5.20 -5.08 1.14
N ASN A 234 -6.25 -4.26 1.13
CA ASN A 234 -6.62 -3.42 -0.01
C ASN A 234 -6.16 -1.96 0.08
N GLY A 235 -5.51 -1.55 1.17
CA GLY A 235 -5.00 -0.19 1.33
C GLY A 235 -3.65 -0.19 2.02
N HIS A 236 -2.78 0.75 1.64
CA HIS A 236 -1.53 1.00 2.36
C HIS A 236 -1.80 1.82 3.62
N VAL A 237 -2.53 2.94 3.51
CA VAL A 237 -3.01 3.69 4.68
C VAL A 237 -4.45 3.30 5.03
N LEU A 238 -4.74 3.12 6.31
CA LEU A 238 -6.10 2.92 6.83
C LEU A 238 -6.56 4.22 7.49
N ALA A 239 -7.69 4.77 7.07
CA ALA A 239 -8.23 5.99 7.64
C ALA A 239 -9.68 5.77 8.11
N PHE A 240 -9.87 5.78 9.43
CA PHE A 240 -11.16 5.57 10.08
C PHE A 240 -11.70 6.89 10.62
N ASP A 241 -12.92 7.23 10.20
CA ASP A 241 -13.56 8.52 10.45
C ASP A 241 -14.76 8.39 11.39
N ASN A 242 -14.98 9.43 12.20
CA ASN A 242 -16.04 9.49 13.21
C ASN A 242 -16.03 8.29 14.18
N VAL A 243 -14.85 7.94 14.67
CA VAL A 243 -14.70 6.91 15.70
C VAL A 243 -15.16 7.49 17.04
N SER A 244 -16.26 6.95 17.58
CA SER A 244 -16.80 7.33 18.89
C SER A 244 -16.24 6.48 20.03
N GLY A 245 -15.61 5.35 19.72
CA GLY A 245 -14.99 4.48 20.71
C GLY A 245 -14.27 3.34 20.02
N LEU A 246 -13.22 2.82 20.67
CA LEU A 246 -12.40 1.76 20.11
C LEU A 246 -12.59 0.46 20.91
N PRO A 247 -13.28 -0.54 20.33
CA PRO A 247 -13.39 -1.87 20.94
C PRO A 247 -12.00 -2.46 21.23
N ALA A 248 -11.91 -3.25 22.30
CA ALA A 248 -10.66 -3.86 22.74
C ALA A 248 -9.97 -4.64 21.60
N TRP A 249 -10.72 -5.46 20.87
CA TRP A 249 -10.19 -6.27 19.77
C TRP A 249 -9.61 -5.41 18.63
N ILE A 250 -10.23 -4.27 18.30
CA ILE A 250 -9.71 -3.34 17.29
C ILE A 250 -8.42 -2.70 17.79
N SER A 251 -8.39 -2.25 19.05
CA SER A 251 -7.17 -1.67 19.62
C SER A 251 -5.99 -2.64 19.53
N ASP A 252 -6.21 -3.92 19.85
CA ASP A 252 -5.16 -4.95 19.78
C ASP A 252 -4.72 -5.20 18.33
N THR A 253 -5.67 -5.28 17.39
CA THR A 253 -5.35 -5.48 15.97
C THR A 253 -4.66 -4.26 15.34
N LEU A 254 -5.02 -3.03 15.73
CA LEU A 254 -4.33 -1.82 15.29
C LEU A 254 -2.90 -1.74 15.84
N CYS A 255 -2.65 -2.17 17.08
CA CYS A 255 -1.28 -2.31 17.61
C CYS A 255 -0.43 -3.26 16.76
N ARG A 256 -0.98 -4.43 16.39
CA ARG A 256 -0.33 -5.41 15.52
C ARG A 256 -0.06 -4.83 14.12
N LEU A 257 -1.05 -4.18 13.52
CA LEU A 257 -0.92 -3.53 12.22
C LEU A 257 0.10 -2.38 12.23
N ALA A 258 0.20 -1.62 13.31
CA ALA A 258 1.17 -0.54 13.42
C ALA A 258 2.61 -1.07 13.40
N THR A 259 2.88 -2.19 14.09
CA THR A 259 4.24 -2.75 14.22
C THR A 259 4.61 -3.80 13.18
N GLY A 260 3.62 -4.30 12.41
CA GLY A 260 3.82 -5.44 11.52
C GLY A 260 3.80 -6.77 12.26
N GLY A 261 3.14 -6.83 13.43
CA GLY A 261 2.79 -8.10 14.03
C GLY A 261 1.76 -8.79 13.15
N GLY A 262 2.09 -9.98 12.65
CA GLY A 262 1.15 -10.75 11.84
C GLY A 262 -0.13 -11.08 12.61
N PHE A 263 -1.26 -11.11 11.91
CA PHE A 263 -2.51 -11.62 12.47
C PHE A 263 -3.22 -12.52 11.47
N ALA A 264 -3.87 -13.56 11.97
CA ALA A 264 -4.55 -14.59 11.19
C ALA A 264 -6.06 -14.32 11.18
N VAL A 265 -6.72 -14.47 10.03
CA VAL A 265 -8.19 -14.50 9.94
C VAL A 265 -8.62 -15.79 9.25
N ARG A 266 -9.65 -16.45 9.78
CA ARG A 266 -10.23 -17.66 9.18
C ARG A 266 -10.91 -17.32 7.85
N GLN A 267 -10.65 -18.11 6.82
CA GLN A 267 -11.33 -17.98 5.53
C GLN A 267 -12.76 -18.51 5.61
N LEU A 268 -13.74 -17.79 5.05
CA LEU A 268 -15.11 -18.31 4.90
C LEU A 268 -15.14 -19.35 3.78
N TYR A 269 -15.78 -20.49 4.05
CA TYR A 269 -15.93 -21.69 3.20
C TYR A 269 -14.78 -22.72 3.23
N SER A 270 -13.80 -22.57 4.12
CA SER A 270 -12.84 -23.61 4.48
C SER A 270 -12.75 -23.67 6.00
N ASP A 271 -13.36 -24.68 6.61
CA ASP A 271 -13.45 -24.80 8.08
C ASP A 271 -12.08 -24.97 8.78
N GLN A 272 -10.95 -24.97 8.05
CA GLN A 272 -9.61 -25.28 8.55
C GLN A 272 -8.47 -24.36 8.09
N ASP A 273 -8.69 -23.42 7.16
CA ASP A 273 -7.61 -22.58 6.63
C ASP A 273 -7.63 -21.16 7.21
N GLU A 274 -6.54 -20.80 7.89
CA GLU A 274 -6.26 -19.45 8.36
C GLU A 274 -5.43 -18.70 7.30
N VAL A 275 -5.88 -17.50 6.92
CA VAL A 275 -5.08 -16.62 6.06
C VAL A 275 -4.26 -15.71 6.97
N LEU A 276 -2.94 -15.81 6.84
CA LEU A 276 -1.99 -14.98 7.58
C LEU A 276 -1.83 -13.63 6.88
N PHE A 277 -2.03 -12.54 7.62
CA PHE A 277 -1.60 -11.21 7.21
C PHE A 277 -0.28 -10.88 7.87
N ASP A 278 0.81 -10.79 7.10
CA ASP A 278 2.11 -10.36 7.59
C ASP A 278 2.53 -9.03 6.94
N ALA A 279 1.87 -7.95 7.37
CA ALA A 279 2.28 -6.61 6.97
C ALA A 279 1.87 -5.54 7.98
N ALA A 280 2.63 -4.44 7.99
CA ALA A 280 2.28 -3.25 8.74
C ALA A 280 1.47 -2.25 7.87
N ARG A 281 0.61 -1.45 8.49
CA ARG A 281 -0.16 -0.39 7.81
C ARG A 281 -0.17 0.91 8.63
N PRO A 282 0.14 2.07 8.03
CA PRO A 282 -0.15 3.36 8.66
C PRO A 282 -1.64 3.53 8.89
N VAL A 283 -1.99 4.06 10.07
CA VAL A 283 -3.40 4.24 10.49
C VAL A 283 -3.64 5.71 10.86
N ILE A 284 -4.79 6.22 10.45
CA ILE A 284 -5.39 7.49 10.88
C ILE A 284 -6.72 7.16 11.56
N LEU A 285 -6.88 7.58 12.80
CA LEU A 285 -8.14 7.59 13.53
C LEU A 285 -8.57 9.03 13.71
N ASN A 286 -9.85 9.33 13.52
CA ASN A 286 -10.41 10.61 13.94
C ASN A 286 -11.76 10.45 14.65
N GLY A 287 -12.08 11.41 15.50
CA GLY A 287 -13.25 11.35 16.38
C GLY A 287 -13.37 12.62 17.21
N ILE A 288 -14.49 12.77 17.91
CA ILE A 288 -14.74 13.92 18.78
C ILE A 288 -14.19 13.65 20.18
N GLU A 289 -14.39 12.44 20.68
CA GLU A 289 -14.00 12.01 22.03
C GLU A 289 -12.55 11.50 22.08
N GLU A 290 -12.09 11.14 23.28
CA GLU A 290 -10.83 10.43 23.49
C GLU A 290 -10.97 8.98 23.00
N ILE A 291 -10.51 8.74 21.76
CA ILE A 291 -10.73 7.48 21.04
C ILE A 291 -9.91 6.32 21.62
N VAL A 292 -8.66 6.63 22.03
CA VAL A 292 -7.66 5.64 22.44
C VAL A 292 -7.42 5.76 23.93
N THR A 293 -7.95 4.81 24.70
CA THR A 293 -7.81 4.76 26.16
C THR A 293 -6.86 3.66 26.63
N ARG A 294 -6.52 2.70 25.75
CA ARG A 294 -5.65 1.57 26.10
C ARG A 294 -4.17 1.98 25.98
N PRO A 295 -3.33 1.74 27.02
CA PRO A 295 -1.93 2.16 27.03
C PRO A 295 -1.11 1.62 25.85
N ASP A 296 -1.34 0.37 25.46
CA ASP A 296 -0.55 -0.27 24.39
C ASP A 296 -0.74 0.45 23.04
N LEU A 297 -1.96 0.88 22.69
CA LEU A 297 -2.16 1.66 21.48
C LEU A 297 -1.70 3.11 21.64
N ALA A 298 -1.89 3.69 22.83
CA ALA A 298 -1.45 5.06 23.13
C ALA A 298 0.06 5.23 22.96
N ASP A 299 0.87 4.26 23.40
CA ASP A 299 2.34 4.28 23.26
C ASP A 299 2.81 4.21 21.79
N ARG A 300 1.93 3.80 20.88
CA ARG A 300 2.18 3.70 19.43
C ARG A 300 1.46 4.80 18.64
N ALA A 301 0.81 5.73 19.32
CA ALA A 301 -0.01 6.76 18.71
C ALA A 301 0.64 8.15 18.82
N VAL A 302 0.35 8.97 17.81
CA VAL A 302 0.59 10.42 17.78
C VAL A 302 -0.77 11.08 17.95
N PHE A 303 -0.96 11.76 19.07
CA PHE A 303 -2.19 12.48 19.39
C PHE A 303 -2.10 13.92 18.90
N LEU A 304 -3.05 14.33 18.07
CA LEU A 304 -3.17 15.70 17.59
C LEU A 304 -4.56 16.24 17.95
N THR A 305 -4.59 17.25 18.81
CA THR A 305 -5.82 17.95 19.19
C THR A 305 -6.01 19.15 18.27
N LEU A 306 -7.09 19.15 17.49
CA LEU A 306 -7.41 20.20 16.54
C LEU A 306 -8.47 21.14 17.14
N GLU A 307 -8.17 22.44 17.18
CA GLU A 307 -9.12 23.44 17.67
C GLU A 307 -10.20 23.76 16.61
N PRO A 308 -11.42 24.14 17.02
CA PRO A 308 -12.45 24.62 16.09
C PRO A 308 -11.94 25.80 15.27
N ILE A 309 -12.16 25.77 13.94
CA ILE A 309 -11.75 26.86 13.06
C ILE A 309 -12.75 28.02 13.19
N PRO A 310 -12.32 29.22 13.64
CA PRO A 310 -13.18 30.40 13.70
C PRO A 310 -13.74 30.74 12.33
N GLU A 311 -14.97 31.26 12.28
CA GLU A 311 -15.69 31.52 11.03
C GLU A 311 -14.87 32.36 10.03
N GLN A 312 -14.14 33.36 10.54
CA GLN A 312 -13.31 34.27 9.74
C GLN A 312 -12.08 33.60 9.11
N ARG A 313 -11.66 32.44 9.64
CA ARG A 313 -10.54 31.64 9.11
C ARG A 313 -11.02 30.45 8.27
N ARG A 314 -12.33 30.22 8.16
CA ARG A 314 -12.87 29.13 7.35
C ARG A 314 -12.66 29.43 5.87
N ARG A 315 -12.18 28.42 5.16
CA ARG A 315 -12.06 28.43 3.71
C ARG A 315 -13.13 27.50 3.12
N PRO A 316 -13.79 27.88 2.01
CA PRO A 316 -14.66 26.97 1.29
C PRO A 316 -13.90 25.69 0.91
N GLU A 317 -14.55 24.53 1.05
CA GLU A 317 -13.93 23.23 0.79
C GLU A 317 -13.38 23.14 -0.64
N GLN A 318 -14.14 23.64 -1.63
CA GLN A 318 -13.73 23.64 -3.03
C GLN A 318 -12.43 24.44 -3.28
N GLU A 319 -12.29 25.61 -2.67
CA GLU A 319 -11.10 26.45 -2.80
C GLU A 319 -9.89 25.83 -2.11
N LEU A 320 -10.10 25.24 -0.93
CA LEU A 320 -9.05 24.51 -0.21
C LEU A 320 -8.51 23.36 -1.07
N TRP A 321 -9.40 22.55 -1.65
CA TRP A 321 -9.00 21.42 -2.50
C TRP A 321 -8.33 21.88 -3.78
N ALA A 322 -8.82 22.92 -4.45
CA ALA A 322 -8.18 23.45 -5.66
C ALA A 322 -6.75 23.92 -5.37
N ALA A 323 -6.53 24.64 -4.26
CA ALA A 323 -5.20 25.07 -3.84
C ALA A 323 -4.30 23.89 -3.45
N PHE A 324 -4.85 22.89 -2.74
CA PHE A 324 -4.10 21.70 -2.38
C PHE A 324 -3.67 20.89 -3.60
N GLU A 325 -4.57 20.64 -4.55
CA GLU A 325 -4.27 19.88 -5.77
C GLU A 325 -3.18 20.57 -6.62
N ALA A 326 -3.14 21.90 -6.64
CA ALA A 326 -2.09 22.67 -7.32
C ALA A 326 -0.70 22.45 -6.70
N GLU A 327 -0.60 22.35 -5.37
CA GLU A 327 0.66 22.18 -4.66
C GLU A 327 1.01 20.70 -4.36
N ARG A 328 0.04 19.78 -4.46
CA ARG A 328 0.19 18.34 -4.17
C ARG A 328 1.41 17.70 -4.86
N PRO A 329 1.69 17.97 -6.15
CA PRO A 329 2.89 17.47 -6.83
C PRO A 329 4.21 17.87 -6.15
N ARG A 330 4.32 19.13 -5.72
CA ARG A 330 5.53 19.67 -5.07
C ARG A 330 5.66 19.17 -3.65
N ILE A 331 4.56 19.12 -2.90
CA ILE A 331 4.55 18.54 -1.54
C ILE A 331 5.04 17.09 -1.58
N LEU A 332 4.55 16.28 -2.52
CA LEU A 332 5.04 14.92 -2.70
C LEU A 332 6.53 14.89 -3.07
N GLY A 333 6.98 15.76 -3.97
CA GLY A 333 8.38 15.87 -4.34
C GLY A 333 9.31 16.16 -3.16
N VAL A 334 8.92 17.11 -2.28
CA VAL A 334 9.66 17.43 -1.05
C VAL A 334 9.73 16.23 -0.10
N LEU A 335 8.63 15.48 0.06
CA LEU A 335 8.64 14.25 0.86
C LEU A 335 9.56 13.18 0.26
N LEU A 336 9.63 13.05 -1.05
CA LEU A 336 10.53 12.11 -1.72
C LEU A 336 12.01 12.54 -1.58
N ASP A 337 12.30 13.84 -1.66
CA ASP A 337 13.64 14.38 -1.39
C ASP A 337 14.08 14.11 0.05
N ALA A 338 13.16 14.26 1.01
CA ALA A 338 13.38 13.90 2.41
C ALA A 338 13.69 12.41 2.60
N VAL A 339 12.95 11.51 1.93
CA VAL A 339 13.20 10.07 2.00
C VAL A 339 14.57 9.73 1.42
N ALA A 340 14.92 10.27 0.25
CA ALA A 340 16.23 10.07 -0.36
C ALA A 340 17.37 10.54 0.55
N LYS A 341 17.22 11.72 1.16
CA LYS A 341 18.18 12.23 2.16
C LYS A 341 18.32 11.28 3.34
N GLY A 342 17.22 10.71 3.83
CA GLY A 342 17.26 9.73 4.91
C GLY A 342 17.96 8.43 4.58
N LEU A 343 17.78 7.93 3.36
CA LEU A 343 18.52 6.77 2.88
C LEU A 343 20.02 7.07 2.80
N ALA A 344 20.40 8.29 2.40
CA ALA A 344 21.80 8.71 2.35
C ALA A 344 22.44 8.76 3.75
N ASP A 345 21.74 9.33 4.73
CA ASP A 345 22.24 9.46 6.10
C ASP A 345 22.38 8.08 6.76
N ALA A 346 21.38 7.20 6.61
CA ALA A 346 21.45 5.82 7.11
C ALA A 346 22.60 5.02 6.46
N ALA A 347 22.84 5.21 5.16
CA ALA A 347 23.98 4.57 4.47
C ALA A 347 25.32 5.09 4.98
N HIS A 348 25.42 6.37 5.33
CA HIS A 348 26.63 6.96 5.91
C HIS A 348 26.91 6.39 7.30
N GLU A 349 25.90 6.34 8.17
CA GLU A 349 26.02 5.77 9.51
C GLU A 349 26.43 4.28 9.48
N ALA A 350 25.84 3.50 8.57
CA ALA A 350 26.20 2.09 8.40
C ALA A 350 27.68 1.90 8.00
N ARG A 351 28.21 2.76 7.11
CA ARG A 351 29.63 2.74 6.73
C ARG A 351 30.54 3.13 7.90
N GLN A 352 30.16 4.16 8.68
CA GLN A 352 30.93 4.55 9.87
C GLN A 352 30.96 3.43 10.91
N ALA A 353 29.83 2.77 11.17
CA ALA A 353 29.75 1.65 12.12
C ALA A 353 30.64 0.47 11.69
N ALA A 354 30.68 0.16 10.39
CA ALA A 354 31.55 -0.87 9.82
C ALA A 354 33.05 -0.51 9.95
N ALA A 355 33.41 0.76 9.73
CA ALA A 355 34.80 1.24 9.82
C ALA A 355 35.36 1.19 11.26
N HIS A 356 34.51 1.33 12.29
CA HIS A 356 34.94 1.32 13.69
C HIS A 356 34.96 -0.08 14.34
N GLY A 357 34.94 -1.16 13.55
CA GLY A 357 35.10 -2.53 14.05
C GLY A 357 33.98 -3.02 14.98
N ARG A 358 32.84 -2.32 15.05
CA ARG A 358 31.66 -2.78 15.79
C ARG A 358 30.84 -3.75 14.94
N LEU A 359 31.48 -4.84 14.49
CA LEU A 359 30.79 -5.95 13.85
C LEU A 359 30.16 -6.83 14.94
N ARG A 360 28.93 -6.51 15.35
CA ARG A 360 27.98 -7.56 15.73
C ARG A 360 27.17 -7.91 14.48
N PRO A 361 26.83 -9.18 14.23
CA PRO A 361 25.97 -9.55 13.12
C PRO A 361 24.58 -9.00 13.42
N VAL A 362 24.29 -7.82 12.89
CA VAL A 362 23.01 -7.14 13.05
C VAL A 362 22.32 -7.19 11.69
N GLY A 363 21.91 -8.39 11.29
CA GLY A 363 21.15 -8.62 10.04
C GLY A 363 19.81 -7.89 10.05
N ASP A 364 19.19 -7.71 11.23
CA ASP A 364 17.83 -7.13 11.32
C ASP A 364 17.71 -5.87 12.19
N ARG A 365 18.61 -5.65 13.17
CA ARG A 365 18.44 -4.50 14.10
C ARG A 365 18.94 -3.16 13.57
N LEU A 366 19.76 -3.12 12.51
CA LEU A 366 20.21 -1.88 11.86
C LEU A 366 19.24 -1.44 10.76
N ARG A 367 18.52 -2.38 10.13
CA ARG A 367 17.36 -2.05 9.30
C ARG A 367 16.24 -1.42 10.13
N ASN A 368 16.07 -1.84 11.39
CA ASN A 368 14.95 -1.43 12.24
C ASN A 368 15.23 -0.38 13.33
N ARG A 369 16.49 -0.05 13.69
CA ARG A 369 16.74 0.93 14.79
C ARG A 369 17.00 2.37 14.38
N ALA A 370 17.26 2.66 13.10
CA ALA A 370 17.63 4.01 12.69
C ALA A 370 17.54 4.21 11.16
N LEU A 371 16.34 4.12 10.58
CA LEU A 371 16.00 5.11 9.56
C LEU A 371 15.69 6.39 10.34
N ALA A 372 16.75 7.05 10.81
CA ALA A 372 16.73 8.15 11.78
C ALA A 372 16.15 9.42 11.15
N PHE A 373 14.83 9.48 11.02
CA PHE A 373 14.13 10.70 10.60
C PHE A 373 14.22 11.84 11.61
N GLY A 374 14.68 11.60 12.84
CA GLY A 374 14.95 12.66 13.81
C GLY A 374 15.89 13.74 13.28
N HIS A 375 16.94 13.37 12.53
CA HIS A 375 17.86 14.33 11.92
C HIS A 375 17.29 14.95 10.62
N ILE A 376 16.48 14.20 9.88
CA ILE A 376 15.82 14.65 8.63
C ILE A 376 14.76 15.72 8.91
N LEU A 377 14.00 15.57 10.02
CA LEU A 377 13.02 16.55 10.48
C LEU A 377 13.68 17.90 10.81
N VAL A 378 14.86 17.88 11.45
CA VAL A 378 15.63 19.11 11.72
C VAL A 378 16.15 19.77 10.44
N GLY A 379 16.48 18.99 9.41
CA GLY A 379 16.92 19.50 8.10
C GLY A 379 15.79 20.07 7.25
N LEU A 380 14.62 19.42 7.24
CA LEU A 380 13.44 19.85 6.48
C LEU A 380 12.82 21.14 7.00
N LEU A 381 12.81 21.34 8.32
CA LEU A 381 12.24 22.53 8.96
C LEU A 381 13.20 23.74 8.95
N ARG A 382 14.43 23.56 8.45
CA ARG A 382 15.46 24.62 8.38
C ARG A 382 15.74 25.12 6.97
N GLN A 383 15.07 24.60 5.94
CA GLN A 383 15.18 25.16 4.59
C GLN A 383 14.09 26.23 4.38
N PRO A 384 14.48 27.47 4.02
CA PRO A 384 13.54 28.58 3.84
C PRO A 384 12.60 28.40 2.64
#